data_AF-A0A836P055-F1
#
_entry.id   AF-A0A836P055-F1
#
_cell.length_a   1.000
_cell.length_b   1.000
_cell.length_c   1.000
_cell.angle_alpha   90.00
_cell.angle_beta   90.00
_cell.angle_gamma   90.00
#
_symmetry.space_group_name_H-M   'P 1'
#
loop_
_entity.id
_entity.type
_entity.pdbx_description
1 polymer ?
#
loop_
_entity_poly.entity_id
_entity_poly.type
_entity_poly.pdbx_seq_one_letter_code
_entity_poly.pdbx_strand_id
1 'polypeptide(L)'
;MHTRDPALYIDLHVSGGLDHQYDITFTFAGWGTYTRSRATAGWLQQRFTPAVNTALRRQGHEPAIYPSLIDEDAPRSGLRYWPEGPRYSTGYGDFAGIPTVLVENHRLKSYRPRVLDDYVLLEEALRVVDRDATKITAAKHVDRAART
;
A
#
# COMPACT_ATOMS: atom_id res chain seq x y z
N MET A 1 6.74 -17.44 -1.93
CA MET A 1 6.51 -16.33 -0.98
C MET A 1 5.60 -16.74 0.18
N HIS A 2 4.46 -17.39 -0.11
CA HIS A 2 3.49 -17.88 0.88
C HIS A 2 4.07 -18.74 2.03
N THR A 3 5.12 -19.52 1.75
CA THR A 3 5.78 -20.42 2.72
C THR A 3 6.65 -19.70 3.75
N ARG A 4 6.93 -18.40 3.57
CA ARG A 4 7.78 -17.60 4.47
C ARG A 4 7.00 -16.72 5.45
N ASP A 5 5.67 -16.69 5.31
CA ASP A 5 4.73 -15.95 6.14
C ASP A 5 5.16 -14.50 6.52
N PRO A 6 5.50 -13.63 5.55
CA PRO A 6 6.04 -12.31 5.84
C PRO A 6 5.05 -11.42 6.61
N ALA A 7 5.56 -10.59 7.52
CA ALA A 7 4.75 -9.63 8.28
C ALA A 7 4.19 -8.51 7.38
N LEU A 8 4.94 -8.12 6.34
CA LEU A 8 4.55 -7.14 5.35
C LEU A 8 5.35 -7.38 4.07
N TYR A 9 4.73 -7.24 2.91
CA TYR A 9 5.35 -7.14 1.61
C TYR A 9 5.13 -5.72 1.06
N ILE A 10 6.19 -5.09 0.57
CA ILE A 10 6.13 -3.76 -0.04
C ILE A 10 6.62 -3.91 -1.48
N ASP A 11 5.76 -3.51 -2.41
CA ASP A 11 6.01 -3.46 -3.83
C ASP A 11 6.30 -2.01 -4.21
N LEU A 12 7.56 -1.69 -4.54
CA LEU A 12 8.01 -0.32 -4.81
C LEU A 12 8.13 -0.08 -6.32
N HIS A 13 7.32 0.82 -6.85
CA HIS A 13 7.27 1.13 -8.25
C HIS A 13 7.56 2.61 -8.52
N VAL A 14 8.11 2.87 -9.71
CA VAL A 14 8.15 4.21 -10.30
C VAL A 14 7.54 4.13 -11.70
N SER A 15 6.35 4.68 -11.90
CA SER A 15 5.71 4.69 -13.22
C SER A 15 6.10 5.89 -14.06
N GLY A 16 5.93 5.72 -15.38
CA GLY A 16 5.83 6.81 -16.34
C GLY A 16 4.40 7.31 -16.55
N GLY A 17 3.47 6.92 -15.68
CA GLY A 17 2.03 7.14 -15.84
C GLY A 17 1.57 8.57 -15.55
N LEU A 18 0.38 8.68 -14.94
CA LEU A 18 -0.31 9.93 -14.65
C LEU A 18 0.55 10.90 -13.82
N ASP A 19 0.66 12.16 -14.27
CA ASP A 19 1.22 13.22 -13.44
C ASP A 19 0.18 13.67 -12.40
N HIS A 20 0.47 13.45 -11.13
CA HIS A 20 -0.35 13.89 -10.01
C HIS A 20 0.44 14.77 -9.05
N GLN A 21 -0.25 15.58 -8.25
CA GLN A 21 0.41 16.58 -7.39
C GLN A 21 1.26 15.94 -6.29
N TYR A 22 0.88 14.75 -5.82
CA TYR A 22 1.54 14.00 -4.76
C TYR A 22 2.88 13.43 -5.22
N ASP A 23 3.91 13.53 -4.37
CA ASP A 23 5.25 13.00 -4.64
C ASP A 23 5.35 11.49 -4.38
N ILE A 24 4.56 11.00 -3.42
CA ILE A 24 4.41 9.58 -3.11
C ILE A 24 2.95 9.17 -3.00
N THR A 25 2.61 8.01 -3.57
CA THR A 25 1.30 7.40 -3.38
C THR A 25 1.43 5.94 -3.01
N PHE A 26 0.48 5.42 -2.23
CA PHE A 26 0.46 4.00 -1.93
C PHE A 26 -0.96 3.48 -1.75
N THR A 27 -1.12 2.16 -1.90
CA THR A 27 -2.40 1.48 -1.76
C THR A 27 -2.21 0.04 -1.32
N PHE A 28 -3.30 -0.61 -0.96
CA PHE A 28 -3.38 -2.02 -0.59
C PHE A 28 -4.79 -2.53 -0.90
N ALA A 29 -4.95 -3.85 -0.87
CA ALA A 29 -6.22 -4.45 -1.23
C ALA A 29 -7.36 -4.00 -0.31
N GLY A 30 -8.46 -3.60 -0.96
CA GLY A 30 -9.78 -3.46 -0.37
C GLY A 30 -10.03 -2.24 0.52
N TRP A 31 -9.03 -1.54 1.07
CA TRP A 31 -9.24 -0.38 1.96
C TRP A 31 -10.38 -0.57 3.00
N GLY A 32 -10.58 -1.82 3.45
CA GLY A 32 -11.66 -2.22 4.36
C GLY A 32 -13.02 -2.59 3.72
N THR A 33 -13.26 -2.28 2.44
CA THR A 33 -14.55 -2.46 1.75
C THR A 33 -14.63 -3.72 0.87
N TYR A 34 -13.54 -4.09 0.18
CA TYR A 34 -13.52 -5.22 -0.79
C TYR A 34 -12.22 -6.04 -0.72
N THR A 35 -12.06 -6.84 0.33
CA THR A 35 -10.86 -7.67 0.59
C THR A 35 -11.26 -9.01 1.20
N ARG A 36 -10.47 -10.05 0.91
CA ARG A 36 -10.54 -11.38 1.53
C ARG A 36 -9.80 -11.45 2.87
N SER A 37 -9.11 -10.40 3.26
CA SER A 37 -8.26 -10.29 4.46
C SER A 37 -8.64 -9.05 5.26
N ARG A 38 -9.88 -9.03 5.77
CA ARG A 38 -10.48 -7.85 6.41
C ARG A 38 -9.69 -7.39 7.65
N ALA A 39 -9.19 -8.31 8.47
CA ALA A 39 -8.43 -7.94 9.66
C ALA A 39 -7.07 -7.33 9.27
N THR A 40 -6.40 -7.91 8.28
CA THR A 40 -5.15 -7.39 7.73
C THR A 40 -5.33 -6.02 7.09
N ALA A 41 -6.37 -5.84 6.27
CA ALA A 41 -6.68 -4.54 5.68
C ALA A 41 -7.03 -3.48 6.73
N GLY A 42 -7.73 -3.89 7.82
CA GLY A 42 -7.98 -3.02 8.97
C GLY A 42 -6.69 -2.56 9.65
N TRP A 43 -5.72 -3.45 9.84
CA TRP A 43 -4.40 -3.07 10.35
C TRP A 43 -3.69 -2.09 9.41
N LEU A 44 -3.68 -2.36 8.10
CA LEU A 44 -3.08 -1.45 7.12
C LEU A 44 -3.73 -0.06 7.19
N GLN A 45 -5.06 0.01 7.23
CA GLN A 45 -5.80 1.27 7.23
C GLN A 45 -5.68 2.06 8.55
N GLN A 46 -5.74 1.38 9.70
CA GLN A 46 -5.85 2.05 11.00
C GLN A 46 -4.51 2.24 11.71
N ARG A 47 -3.48 1.49 11.30
CA ARG A 47 -2.17 1.46 11.98
C ARG A 47 -1.05 1.87 11.05
N PHE A 48 -0.94 1.22 9.90
CA PHE A 48 0.12 1.48 8.93
C PHE A 48 -0.04 2.84 8.27
N THR A 49 -1.18 3.09 7.62
CA THR A 49 -1.43 4.32 6.85
C THR A 49 -1.24 5.59 7.69
N PRO A 50 -1.79 5.73 8.91
CA PRO A 50 -1.59 6.95 9.69
C PRO A 50 -0.12 7.16 10.10
N ALA A 51 0.59 6.10 10.47
CA ALA A 51 1.98 6.19 10.90
C ALA A 51 2.90 6.61 9.74
N VAL A 52 2.77 5.93 8.59
CA VAL A 52 3.51 6.27 7.37
C VAL A 52 3.20 7.69 6.90
N ASN A 53 1.92 8.07 6.89
CA ASN A 53 1.53 9.42 6.52
C ASN A 53 2.14 10.49 7.43
N THR A 54 2.16 10.25 8.74
CA THR A 54 2.80 11.18 9.69
C THR A 54 4.30 11.26 9.48
N ALA A 55 5.00 10.14 9.23
CA ALA A 55 6.43 10.14 8.97
C ALA A 55 6.79 10.89 7.67
N LEU A 56 6.04 10.65 6.60
CA LEU A 56 6.20 11.32 5.31
C LEU A 56 5.97 12.83 5.42
N ARG A 57 4.85 13.26 6.04
CA ARG A 57 4.55 14.69 6.22
C ARG A 57 5.58 15.41 7.09
N ARG A 58 6.14 14.75 8.11
CA ARG A 58 7.22 15.30 8.93
C ARG A 58 8.48 15.61 8.11
N GLN A 59 8.68 14.91 6.99
CA GLN A 59 9.81 15.08 6.08
C GLN A 59 9.46 15.96 4.87
N GLY A 60 8.27 16.55 4.83
CA GLY A 60 7.84 17.48 3.78
C GLY A 60 7.18 16.81 2.56
N HIS A 61 6.86 15.52 2.63
CA HIS A 61 6.15 14.79 1.59
C HIS A 61 4.63 14.86 1.79
N GLU A 62 3.86 14.78 0.69
CA GLU A 62 2.38 14.76 0.76
C GLU A 62 1.84 13.44 0.19
N PRO A 63 1.62 12.43 1.06
CA PRO A 63 1.15 11.13 0.61
C PRO A 63 -0.33 11.13 0.24
N ALA A 64 -0.66 10.40 -0.82
CA ALA A 64 -2.04 10.13 -1.20
C ALA A 64 -2.29 8.64 -1.51
N ILE A 65 -3.56 8.28 -1.60
CA ILE A 65 -3.97 6.97 -2.10
C ILE A 65 -3.61 6.88 -3.57
N TYR A 66 -2.94 5.81 -3.98
CA TYR A 66 -2.64 5.58 -5.40
C TYR A 66 -3.93 5.46 -6.22
N PRO A 67 -4.19 6.37 -7.18
CA PRO A 67 -5.36 6.32 -8.03
C PRO A 67 -5.08 5.58 -9.34
N SER A 68 -6.12 5.06 -9.96
CA SER A 68 -6.09 4.60 -11.35
C SER A 68 -6.99 5.50 -12.21
N LEU A 69 -6.67 5.66 -13.49
CA LEU A 69 -7.61 6.26 -14.44
C LEU A 69 -8.84 5.36 -14.60
N ILE A 70 -10.01 5.98 -14.80
CA ILE A 70 -11.20 5.26 -15.24
C ILE A 70 -10.98 4.73 -16.66
N ASP A 71 -10.40 5.55 -17.53
CA ASP A 71 -10.00 5.24 -18.90
C ASP A 71 -8.63 5.86 -19.17
N GLU A 72 -7.65 5.04 -19.55
CA GLU A 72 -6.28 5.46 -19.84
C GLU A 72 -6.18 6.31 -21.12
N ASP A 73 -7.08 6.08 -22.09
CA ASP A 73 -7.16 6.82 -23.34
C ASP A 73 -8.01 8.10 -23.21
N ALA A 74 -8.80 8.22 -22.14
CA ALA A 74 -9.62 9.39 -21.86
C ALA A 74 -9.45 9.90 -20.40
N PRO A 75 -8.34 10.58 -20.05
CA PRO A 75 -8.06 11.03 -18.69
C PRO A 75 -9.12 11.95 -18.05
N ARG A 76 -9.93 12.61 -18.87
CA ARG A 76 -11.07 13.44 -18.40
C ARG A 76 -12.21 12.63 -17.80
N SER A 77 -12.23 11.31 -17.99
CA SER A 77 -13.19 10.40 -17.37
C SER A 77 -13.07 10.35 -15.84
N GLY A 78 -11.91 10.75 -15.30
CA GLY A 78 -11.67 10.86 -13.87
C GLY A 78 -10.82 9.72 -13.30
N LEU A 79 -10.78 9.67 -11.96
CA LEU A 79 -9.99 8.72 -11.19
C LEU A 79 -10.89 7.71 -10.48
N ARG A 80 -10.35 6.51 -10.26
CA ARG A 80 -10.96 5.46 -9.46
C ARG A 80 -9.96 4.86 -8.50
N TYR A 81 -10.49 4.34 -7.40
CA TYR A 81 -9.78 3.46 -6.48
C TYR A 81 -10.45 2.10 -6.55
N TRP A 82 -9.72 1.07 -6.96
CA TRP A 82 -10.29 -0.26 -7.16
C TRP A 82 -9.36 -1.34 -6.60
N PRO A 83 -9.90 -2.39 -5.95
CA PRO A 83 -9.09 -3.56 -5.61
C PRO A 83 -8.63 -4.24 -6.89
N GLU A 84 -7.32 -4.36 -7.03
CA GLU A 84 -6.72 -5.06 -8.17
C GLU A 84 -6.89 -6.58 -8.04
N GLY A 85 -7.05 -7.26 -9.17
CA GLY A 85 -7.15 -8.73 -9.20
C GLY A 85 -5.84 -9.43 -8.83
N PRO A 86 -5.84 -10.77 -8.63
CA PRO A 86 -4.67 -11.54 -8.18
C PRO A 86 -3.50 -11.59 -9.18
N ARG A 87 -3.65 -11.00 -10.36
CA ARG A 87 -2.55 -10.74 -11.30
C ARG A 87 -1.57 -9.67 -10.77
N TYR A 88 -2.05 -8.76 -9.94
CA TYR A 88 -1.26 -7.65 -9.38
C TYR A 88 -0.88 -7.90 -7.92
N SER A 89 0.15 -7.22 -7.43
CA SER A 89 0.75 -7.50 -6.11
C SER A 89 -0.22 -7.39 -4.95
N THR A 90 -0.98 -6.29 -4.85
CA THR A 90 -1.96 -6.08 -3.78
C THR A 90 -3.07 -7.12 -3.80
N GLY A 91 -3.62 -7.44 -4.98
CA GLY A 91 -4.63 -8.46 -5.17
C GLY A 91 -4.11 -9.88 -4.87
N TYR A 92 -2.89 -10.20 -5.32
CA TYR A 92 -2.24 -11.46 -5.02
C TYR A 92 -1.98 -11.60 -3.51
N GLY A 93 -1.50 -10.53 -2.88
CA GLY A 93 -1.26 -10.46 -1.45
C GLY A 93 -2.53 -10.75 -0.65
N ASP A 94 -3.64 -10.11 -1.01
CA ASP A 94 -4.94 -10.39 -0.39
C ASP A 94 -5.37 -11.85 -0.58
N PHE A 95 -5.30 -12.36 -1.81
CA PHE A 95 -5.59 -13.76 -2.10
C PHE A 95 -4.73 -14.71 -1.27
N ALA A 96 -3.44 -14.40 -1.13
CA ALA A 96 -2.45 -15.15 -0.37
C ALA A 96 -2.48 -14.89 1.15
N GLY A 97 -3.30 -13.96 1.65
CA GLY A 97 -3.24 -13.57 3.07
C GLY A 97 -1.86 -13.04 3.49
N ILE A 98 -1.18 -12.34 2.57
CA ILE A 98 0.08 -11.61 2.78
C ILE A 98 -0.26 -10.12 2.83
N PRO A 99 -0.03 -9.43 3.96
CA PRO A 99 -0.17 -7.98 4.01
C PRO A 99 0.73 -7.35 2.95
N THR A 100 0.13 -6.61 2.01
CA THR A 100 0.83 -6.11 0.83
C THR A 100 0.48 -4.66 0.57
N VAL A 101 1.51 -3.83 0.41
CA VAL A 101 1.40 -2.40 0.05
C VAL A 101 2.10 -2.19 -1.28
N LEU A 102 1.39 -1.57 -2.22
CA LEU A 102 1.98 -1.01 -3.44
C LEU A 102 2.31 0.45 -3.15
N VAL A 103 3.56 0.85 -3.38
CA VAL A 103 3.99 2.24 -3.43
C VAL A 103 4.23 2.58 -4.89
N GLU A 104 3.58 3.63 -5.37
CA GLU A 104 3.74 4.13 -6.72
C GLU A 104 4.20 5.58 -6.68
N ASN A 105 5.46 5.76 -7.07
CA ASN A 105 6.06 7.05 -7.34
C ASN A 105 5.97 7.34 -8.84
N HIS A 106 6.13 8.60 -9.26
CA HIS A 106 6.09 8.94 -10.68
C HIS A 106 7.35 9.66 -11.17
N ARG A 107 7.87 9.22 -12.33
CA ARG A 107 9.16 9.65 -12.87
C ARG A 107 9.25 11.16 -13.21
N LEU A 108 8.12 11.87 -13.22
CA LEU A 108 8.07 13.30 -13.56
C LEU A 108 8.46 14.21 -12.39
N LYS A 109 8.52 13.70 -11.15
CA LYS A 109 9.11 14.46 -10.02
C LYS A 109 10.64 14.58 -10.13
N SER A 110 11.26 15.34 -9.23
CA SER A 110 12.71 15.33 -9.09
C SER A 110 13.18 14.00 -8.47
N TYR A 111 14.31 13.46 -8.93
CA TYR A 111 14.81 12.15 -8.50
C TYR A 111 15.12 12.07 -7.01
N ARG A 112 15.78 13.09 -6.44
CA ARG A 112 16.19 13.08 -5.03
C ARG A 112 15.00 12.99 -4.07
N PRO A 113 13.94 13.83 -4.18
CA PRO A 113 12.74 13.67 -3.36
C PRO A 113 12.12 12.28 -3.42
N ARG A 114 12.04 11.67 -4.61
CA ARG A 114 11.52 10.29 -4.80
C ARG A 114 12.31 9.19 -4.12
N VAL A 115 13.60 9.38 -3.91
CA VAL A 115 14.39 8.37 -3.19
C VAL A 115 14.18 8.54 -1.68
N LEU A 116 13.96 9.78 -1.25
CA LEU A 116 13.76 10.11 0.16
C LEU A 116 12.37 9.71 0.65
N ASP A 117 11.32 9.87 -0.15
CA ASP A 117 9.98 9.41 0.25
C ASP A 117 9.91 7.88 0.42
N ASP A 118 10.47 7.12 -0.52
CA ASP A 118 10.57 5.66 -0.44
C ASP A 118 11.37 5.23 0.80
N TYR A 119 12.49 5.91 1.08
CA TYR A 119 13.27 5.66 2.30
C TYR A 119 12.45 5.90 3.57
N VAL A 120 11.73 7.02 3.65
CA VAL A 120 10.92 7.37 4.83
C VAL A 120 9.77 6.39 5.01
N LEU A 121 9.10 5.99 3.92
CA LEU A 121 8.04 4.99 3.97
C LEU A 121 8.57 3.65 4.45
N LEU A 122 9.69 3.17 3.90
CA LEU A 122 10.29 1.89 4.30
C LEU A 122 10.76 1.91 5.76
N GLU A 123 11.40 2.99 6.20
CA GLU A 123 11.84 3.14 7.59
C GLU A 123 10.65 3.07 8.55
N GLU A 124 9.59 3.83 8.27
CA GLU A 124 8.40 3.82 9.12
C GLU A 124 7.65 2.49 9.03
N ALA A 125 7.60 1.85 7.86
CA ALA A 125 7.00 0.53 7.70
C ALA A 125 7.66 -0.51 8.61
N LEU A 126 9.01 -0.52 8.67
CA LEU A 126 9.75 -1.40 9.57
C LEU A 126 9.43 -1.11 11.04
N ARG A 127 9.41 0.16 11.45
CA ARG A 127 9.05 0.58 12.82
C ARG A 127 7.63 0.15 13.20
N VAL A 128 6.67 0.31 12.29
CA VAL A 128 5.27 -0.05 12.53
C VAL A 128 5.12 -1.56 12.64
N VAL A 129 5.77 -2.33 11.76
CA VAL A 129 5.77 -3.80 11.82
C VAL A 129 6.37 -4.29 13.13
N ASP A 130 7.50 -3.74 13.57
CA ASP A 130 8.12 -4.08 14.85
C ASP A 130 7.18 -3.79 16.04
N ARG A 131 6.68 -2.55 16.12
CA ARG A 131 5.75 -2.11 17.17
C ARG A 131 4.45 -2.91 17.23
N ASP A 132 3.93 -3.31 16.07
CA ASP A 132 2.65 -4.00 15.94
C ASP A 132 2.78 -5.48 15.55
N ALA A 133 3.95 -6.10 15.76
CA ALA A 133 4.25 -7.48 15.34
C ALA A 133 3.20 -8.52 15.78
N THR A 134 2.73 -8.40 17.02
CA THR A 134 1.66 -9.27 17.56
C THR A 134 0.31 -9.00 16.91
N LYS A 135 0.00 -7.73 16.59
CA LYS A 135 -1.27 -7.33 16.00
C LYS A 135 -1.41 -7.80 14.56
N ILE A 136 -0.37 -7.64 13.75
CA ILE A 136 -0.39 -8.08 12.35
C ILE A 136 -0.40 -9.61 12.26
N THR A 137 0.32 -10.29 13.15
CA THR A 137 0.25 -11.76 13.28
C THR A 137 -1.18 -12.21 13.64
N ALA A 138 -1.80 -11.59 14.65
CA ALA A 138 -3.19 -11.90 15.04
C ALA A 138 -4.19 -11.64 13.90
N ALA A 139 -4.07 -10.52 13.20
CA ALA A 139 -4.92 -10.19 12.05
C ALA A 139 -4.84 -11.26 10.94
N LYS A 140 -3.62 -11.69 10.60
CA LYS A 140 -3.41 -12.78 9.62
C LYS A 140 -4.00 -14.11 10.08
N HIS A 141 -3.94 -14.42 11.38
CA HIS A 141 -4.59 -15.61 11.93
C HIS A 141 -6.13 -15.56 11.80
N VAL A 142 -6.73 -14.42 12.13
CA VAL A 142 -8.19 -14.21 11.96
C VAL A 142 -8.59 -14.40 10.49
N ASP A 143 -7.85 -13.78 9.56
CA ASP A 143 -8.16 -13.89 8.13
C ASP A 143 -7.98 -15.32 7.59
N ARG A 144 -7.04 -16.10 8.13
CA ARG A 144 -6.87 -17.53 7.76
C ARG A 144 -8.01 -18.38 8.28
N ALA A 145 -8.42 -18.19 9.53
CA ALA A 145 -9.52 -18.93 10.14
C ALA A 145 -10.86 -18.65 9.46
N ALA A 146 -11.05 -17.45 8.89
CA ALA A 146 -12.25 -17.12 8.14
C ALA A 146 -12.33 -17.78 6.73
N ARG A 147 -11.27 -18.48 6.29
CA ARG A 147 -11.17 -19.14 4.97
C ARG A 147 -11.36 -20.65 5.03
N THR A 148 -11.40 -21.22 6.23
CA THR A 148 -11.67 -22.64 6.50
C THR A 148 -13.16 -22.83 6.74
#